data_AF-A0A7D4AH27-F1
#
_entry.id   AF-A0A7D4AH27-F1
#
_cell.length_a   1.000
_cell.length_b   1.000
_cell.length_c   1.000
_cell.angle_alpha   90.00
_cell.angle_beta   90.00
_cell.angle_gamma   90.00
#
_symmetry.space_group_name_H-M   'P 1'
#
loop_
_entity.id
_entity.type
_entity.pdbx_description
1 polymer ?
#
loop_
_entity_poly.entity_id
_entity_poly.type
_entity_poly.pdbx_seq_one_letter_code
_entity_poly.pdbx_strand_id
1 'polypeptide(L)'
;MTAAGYDAVAHDALLGWLRAEKGLGQNTIAGIVRHLKPFLSWARDDRKQVLSVEPLKLAVEWEDMEKCWLSAAELDQVASALLPNNLTLVRDAFVFCCYACLRYSDLHDLHAGNLYYWDGGRVLTQTKTRTGVSVYLTPPALALLAKYTDTQSRLLPVMANAVMNRYLKRIARLSKVKRPVEVVETMAGQVMKRAVPK
;
A
#
# COMPACT_ATOMS: atom_id res chain seq x y z
N MET A 1 -6.26 -25.47 -21.01
CA MET A 1 -7.36 -24.63 -21.52
C MET A 1 -6.86 -23.85 -22.72
N THR A 2 -7.53 -23.94 -23.85
CA THR A 2 -7.24 -23.09 -25.04
C THR A 2 -8.03 -21.79 -24.93
N ALA A 3 -7.63 -20.74 -25.66
CA ALA A 3 -8.33 -19.45 -25.66
C ALA A 3 -9.83 -19.58 -26.06
N ALA A 4 -10.12 -20.51 -26.98
CA ALA A 4 -11.49 -20.83 -27.40
C ALA A 4 -12.33 -21.51 -26.30
N GLY A 5 -11.69 -22.19 -25.33
CA GLY A 5 -12.35 -22.83 -24.20
C GLY A 5 -12.59 -21.89 -23.01
N TYR A 6 -12.26 -20.60 -23.12
CA TYR A 6 -12.51 -19.61 -22.08
C TYR A 6 -13.83 -18.87 -22.37
N ASP A 7 -14.92 -19.35 -21.79
CA ASP A 7 -16.27 -18.76 -21.88
C ASP A 7 -16.69 -18.12 -20.54
N ALA A 8 -17.95 -17.67 -20.46
CA ALA A 8 -18.49 -17.09 -19.22
C ALA A 8 -18.51 -18.09 -18.05
N VAL A 9 -18.78 -19.37 -18.33
CA VAL A 9 -18.83 -20.42 -17.30
C VAL A 9 -17.43 -20.69 -16.74
N ALA A 10 -16.42 -20.76 -17.60
CA ALA A 10 -15.03 -20.89 -17.21
C ALA A 10 -14.53 -19.65 -16.45
N HIS A 11 -15.02 -18.45 -16.80
CA HIS A 11 -14.74 -17.24 -16.04
C HIS A 11 -15.33 -17.30 -14.63
N ASP A 12 -16.61 -17.66 -14.50
CA ASP A 12 -17.27 -17.77 -13.20
C ASP A 12 -16.63 -18.88 -12.34
N ALA A 13 -16.22 -20.00 -12.96
CA ALA A 13 -15.46 -21.05 -12.31
C ALA A 13 -14.10 -20.56 -11.81
N LEU A 14 -13.40 -19.73 -12.59
CA LEU A 14 -12.15 -19.09 -12.17
C LEU A 14 -12.38 -18.18 -10.97
N LEU A 15 -13.41 -17.33 -11.00
CA LEU A 15 -13.73 -16.46 -9.87
C LEU A 15 -14.09 -17.27 -8.61
N GLY A 16 -14.87 -18.34 -8.79
CA GLY A 16 -15.21 -19.29 -7.72
C GLY A 16 -13.96 -19.94 -7.12
N TRP A 17 -13.03 -20.40 -7.94
CA TRP A 17 -11.76 -20.97 -7.50
C TRP A 17 -10.88 -19.94 -6.77
N LEU A 18 -10.79 -18.71 -7.26
CA LEU A 18 -10.04 -17.64 -6.60
C LEU A 18 -10.62 -17.30 -5.22
N ARG A 19 -11.95 -17.36 -5.06
CA ARG A 19 -12.62 -17.14 -3.77
C ARG A 19 -12.46 -18.34 -2.83
N ALA A 20 -12.79 -19.54 -3.29
CA ALA A 20 -12.90 -20.72 -2.43
C ALA A 20 -11.53 -21.39 -2.15
N GLU A 21 -10.72 -21.61 -3.18
CA GLU A 21 -9.47 -22.37 -3.07
C GLU A 21 -8.28 -21.47 -2.73
N LYS A 22 -8.29 -20.22 -3.20
CA LYS A 22 -7.23 -19.23 -2.91
C LYS A 22 -7.56 -18.26 -1.79
N GLY A 23 -8.80 -18.23 -1.31
CA GLY A 23 -9.22 -17.36 -0.21
C GLY A 23 -8.99 -15.88 -0.50
N LEU A 24 -9.03 -15.45 -1.76
CA LEU A 24 -8.80 -14.06 -2.14
C LEU A 24 -10.05 -13.22 -1.86
N GLY A 25 -9.84 -12.01 -1.31
CA GLY A 25 -10.91 -11.03 -1.11
C GLY A 25 -11.40 -10.41 -2.42
N GLN A 26 -12.62 -9.89 -2.41
CA GLN A 26 -13.29 -9.34 -3.60
C GLN A 26 -12.44 -8.30 -4.34
N ASN A 27 -11.83 -7.34 -3.64
CA ASN A 27 -10.99 -6.30 -4.26
C ASN A 27 -9.72 -6.85 -4.92
N THR A 28 -9.15 -7.93 -4.39
CA THR A 28 -8.02 -8.62 -5.05
C THR A 28 -8.48 -9.29 -6.34
N ILE A 29 -9.65 -9.93 -6.32
CA ILE A 29 -10.25 -10.55 -7.50
C ILE A 29 -10.61 -9.51 -8.55
N ALA A 30 -11.25 -8.41 -8.16
CA ALA A 30 -11.53 -7.27 -9.05
C ALA A 30 -10.24 -6.74 -9.70
N GLY A 31 -9.15 -6.66 -8.94
CA GLY A 31 -7.81 -6.36 -9.47
C GLY A 31 -7.34 -7.34 -10.53
N ILE A 32 -7.50 -8.65 -10.32
CA ILE A 32 -7.17 -9.69 -11.31
C ILE A 32 -8.04 -9.50 -12.57
N VAL A 33 -9.35 -9.35 -12.43
CA VAL A 33 -10.27 -9.16 -13.58
C VAL A 33 -9.93 -7.89 -14.36
N ARG A 34 -9.56 -6.80 -13.66
CA ARG A 34 -9.09 -5.55 -14.28
C ARG A 34 -7.88 -5.76 -15.18
N HIS A 35 -6.97 -6.66 -14.84
CA HIS A 35 -5.79 -6.98 -15.66
C HIS A 35 -6.08 -8.05 -16.73
N LEU A 36 -6.97 -8.99 -16.42
CA LEU A 36 -7.37 -10.05 -17.35
C LEU A 36 -8.17 -9.50 -18.53
N LYS A 37 -9.07 -8.55 -18.28
CA LYS A 37 -9.90 -7.90 -19.30
C LYS A 37 -9.09 -7.31 -20.47
N PRO A 38 -8.11 -6.42 -20.27
CA PRO A 38 -7.29 -5.89 -21.35
C PRO A 38 -6.39 -6.96 -21.99
N PHE A 39 -5.91 -7.94 -21.23
CA PHE A 39 -5.16 -9.06 -21.79
C PHE A 39 -5.99 -9.89 -22.77
N LEU A 40 -7.25 -10.20 -22.42
CA LEU A 40 -8.17 -10.91 -23.31
C LEU A 40 -8.54 -10.06 -24.53
N SER A 41 -8.79 -8.75 -24.35
CA SER A 41 -8.98 -7.84 -25.50
C SER A 41 -7.78 -7.86 -26.45
N TRP A 42 -6.57 -7.76 -25.92
CA TRP A 42 -5.33 -7.85 -26.69
C TRP A 42 -5.19 -9.18 -27.44
N ALA A 43 -5.51 -10.30 -26.78
CA ALA A 43 -5.45 -11.62 -27.41
C ALA A 43 -6.45 -11.76 -28.58
N ARG A 44 -7.65 -11.19 -28.45
CA ARG A 44 -8.66 -11.15 -29.52
C ARG A 44 -8.26 -10.21 -30.65
N ASP A 45 -7.89 -8.98 -30.31
CA ASP A 45 -7.77 -7.90 -31.28
C ASP A 45 -6.42 -7.95 -32.02
N ASP A 46 -5.33 -8.18 -31.31
CA ASP A 46 -3.97 -8.16 -31.87
C ASP A 46 -3.51 -9.56 -32.30
N ARG A 47 -3.89 -10.60 -31.55
CA ARG A 47 -3.47 -11.98 -31.82
C ARG A 47 -4.52 -12.82 -32.55
N LYS A 48 -5.67 -12.23 -32.87
CA LYS A 48 -6.79 -12.86 -33.57
C LYS A 48 -7.20 -14.21 -32.98
N GLN A 49 -7.04 -14.37 -31.66
CA GLN A 49 -7.46 -15.57 -30.95
C GLN A 49 -8.99 -15.60 -30.90
N VAL A 50 -9.57 -16.79 -31.12
CA VAL A 50 -11.00 -17.01 -30.93
C VAL A 50 -11.26 -17.05 -29.42
N LEU A 51 -12.04 -16.09 -28.92
CA LEU A 51 -12.53 -16.05 -27.55
C LEU A 51 -14.02 -16.29 -27.54
N SER A 52 -14.48 -17.16 -26.63
CA SER A 52 -15.90 -17.46 -26.42
C SER A 52 -16.56 -16.46 -25.46
N VAL A 53 -15.76 -15.62 -24.79
CA VAL A 53 -16.24 -14.53 -23.94
C VAL A 53 -15.93 -13.18 -24.57
N GLU A 54 -16.82 -12.21 -24.37
CA GLU A 54 -16.56 -10.83 -24.75
C GLU A 54 -15.84 -10.10 -23.60
N PRO A 55 -14.55 -9.71 -23.75
CA PRO A 55 -13.77 -9.15 -22.65
C PRO A 55 -14.39 -7.89 -22.05
N LEU A 56 -15.05 -7.07 -22.87
CA LEU A 56 -15.71 -5.84 -22.45
C LEU A 56 -16.88 -6.08 -21.47
N LYS A 57 -17.52 -7.25 -21.55
CA LYS A 57 -18.63 -7.64 -20.67
C LYS A 57 -18.18 -8.20 -19.32
N LEU A 58 -16.89 -8.48 -19.13
CA LEU A 58 -16.37 -8.88 -17.84
C LEU A 58 -16.46 -7.70 -16.86
N ALA A 59 -17.28 -7.87 -15.82
CA ALA A 59 -17.52 -6.88 -14.79
C ALA A 59 -16.37 -6.84 -13.78
N VAL A 60 -15.96 -5.64 -13.41
CA VAL A 60 -14.99 -5.41 -12.34
C VAL A 60 -15.73 -4.77 -11.19
N GLU A 61 -16.02 -5.56 -10.16
CA GLU A 61 -16.84 -5.15 -9.03
C GLU A 61 -15.97 -4.93 -7.80
N TRP A 62 -15.77 -3.66 -7.44
CA TRP A 62 -15.05 -3.27 -6.23
C TRP A 62 -16.00 -3.17 -5.05
N GLU A 63 -15.52 -3.63 -3.90
CA GLU A 63 -16.16 -3.37 -2.62
C GLU A 63 -15.52 -2.14 -1.97
N ASP A 64 -16.36 -1.20 -1.52
CA ASP A 64 -15.89 -0.06 -0.76
C ASP A 64 -15.29 -0.52 0.57
N MET A 65 -14.07 -0.05 0.83
CA MET A 65 -13.38 -0.28 2.09
C MET A 65 -13.36 0.99 2.92
N GLU A 66 -13.59 0.86 4.22
CA GLU A 66 -13.39 1.95 5.15
C GLU A 66 -11.91 2.38 5.14
N LYS A 67 -11.66 3.68 4.97
CA LYS A 67 -10.31 4.21 5.02
C LYS A 67 -9.83 4.20 6.47
N CYS A 68 -8.65 3.63 6.73
CA CYS A 68 -7.98 3.75 8.02
C CYS A 68 -6.99 4.94 7.99
N TRP A 69 -6.95 5.74 9.05
CA TRP A 69 -5.99 6.84 9.23
C TRP A 69 -5.56 6.97 10.68
N LEU A 70 -4.49 7.71 10.96
CA LEU A 70 -4.12 8.10 12.33
C LEU A 70 -4.60 9.53 12.59
N SER A 71 -5.20 9.78 13.75
CA SER A 71 -5.36 11.15 14.25
C SER A 71 -4.00 11.72 14.69
N ALA A 72 -3.91 13.03 14.89
CA ALA A 72 -2.69 13.65 15.41
C ALA A 72 -2.24 13.02 16.73
N ALA A 73 -3.18 12.79 17.66
CA ALA A 73 -2.89 12.13 18.92
C ALA A 73 -2.42 10.67 18.76
N GLU A 74 -2.99 9.92 17.81
CA GLU A 74 -2.54 8.55 17.50
C GLU A 74 -1.13 8.56 16.88
N LEU A 75 -0.81 9.53 16.03
CA LEU A 75 0.51 9.69 15.45
C LEU A 75 1.55 10.03 16.51
N ASP A 76 1.23 10.93 17.44
CA ASP A 76 2.11 11.29 18.57
C ASP A 76 2.35 10.09 19.50
N GLN A 77 1.33 9.27 19.74
CA GLN A 77 1.48 8.00 20.48
C GLN A 77 2.44 7.04 19.77
N VAL A 78 2.33 6.92 18.44
CA VAL A 78 3.25 6.09 17.65
C VAL A 78 4.68 6.65 17.72
N ALA A 79 4.84 7.96 17.55
CA ALA A 79 6.14 8.63 17.54
C ALA A 79 6.88 8.52 18.89
N SER A 80 6.15 8.61 20.00
CA SER A 80 6.72 8.57 21.36
C SER A 80 6.81 7.16 21.96
N ALA A 81 6.30 6.12 21.30
CA ALA A 81 6.28 4.77 21.84
C ALA A 81 7.69 4.21 22.10
N LEU A 82 7.88 3.62 23.27
CA LEU A 82 9.08 2.85 23.61
C LEU A 82 9.05 1.50 22.90
N LEU A 83 10.01 1.27 22.01
CA LEU A 83 10.03 0.13 21.10
C LEU A 83 11.43 -0.50 21.05
N PRO A 84 11.53 -1.83 20.83
CA PRO A 84 12.80 -2.47 20.48
C PRO A 84 13.42 -1.86 19.23
N ASN A 85 14.76 -1.92 19.13
CA ASN A 85 15.53 -1.24 18.08
C ASN A 85 15.02 -1.49 16.65
N ASN A 86 14.67 -2.73 16.30
CA ASN A 86 14.18 -3.08 14.98
C ASN A 86 12.83 -2.41 14.63
N LEU A 87 11.96 -2.20 15.63
CA LEU A 87 10.68 -1.50 15.46
C LEU A 87 10.86 0.01 15.47
N THR A 88 11.81 0.53 16.26
CA THR A 88 12.18 1.95 16.27
C THR A 88 12.60 2.44 14.88
N LEU A 89 13.39 1.65 14.14
CA LEU A 89 13.77 1.99 12.76
C LEU A 89 12.54 2.15 11.85
N VAL A 90 11.58 1.22 11.91
CA VAL A 90 10.36 1.28 11.09
C VAL A 90 9.43 2.40 11.54
N ARG A 91 9.31 2.65 12.85
CA ARG A 91 8.55 3.77 13.41
C ARG A 91 9.10 5.09 12.86
N ASP A 92 10.41 5.30 12.95
CA ASP A 92 11.03 6.57 12.59
C ASP A 92 10.89 6.86 11.10
N ALA A 93 11.08 5.85 10.25
CA ALA A 93 10.83 5.96 8.81
C ALA A 93 9.36 6.27 8.49
N PHE A 94 8.41 5.60 9.17
CA PHE A 94 6.98 5.82 8.97
C PHE A 94 6.52 7.19 9.44
N VAL A 95 6.94 7.63 10.63
CA VAL A 95 6.59 8.94 11.19
C VAL A 95 7.18 10.06 10.31
N PHE A 96 8.39 9.88 9.79
CA PHE A 96 8.94 10.80 8.80
C PHE A 96 8.06 10.89 7.55
N CYS A 97 7.58 9.75 7.02
CA CYS A 97 6.63 9.76 5.90
C CYS A 97 5.34 10.52 6.21
N CYS A 98 4.83 10.43 7.45
CA CYS A 98 3.67 11.21 7.88
C CYS A 98 3.95 12.72 7.90
N TYR A 99 5.13 13.15 8.35
CA TYR A 99 5.49 14.57 8.39
C TYR A 99 5.84 15.15 7.01
N ALA A 100 6.43 14.36 6.13
CA ALA A 100 6.87 14.79 4.79
C ALA A 100 5.89 14.40 3.67
N CYS A 101 4.74 13.81 4.02
CA CYS A 101 3.73 13.30 3.08
C CYS A 101 4.30 12.37 1.99
N LEU A 102 5.17 11.43 2.38
CA LEU A 102 5.83 10.51 1.46
C LEU A 102 5.07 9.18 1.31
N ARG A 103 5.04 8.65 0.09
CA ARG A 103 4.69 7.23 -0.11
C ARG A 103 5.88 6.35 0.27
N TYR A 104 5.61 5.07 0.50
CA TYR A 104 6.66 4.07 0.71
C TYR A 104 7.67 4.05 -0.46
N SER A 105 7.21 4.12 -1.72
CA SER A 105 8.11 4.17 -2.88
C SER A 105 9.03 5.39 -2.84
N ASP A 106 8.47 6.55 -2.50
CA ASP A 106 9.19 7.81 -2.43
C ASP A 106 10.24 7.78 -1.29
N LEU A 107 9.91 7.15 -0.16
CA LEU A 107 10.85 6.86 0.92
C LEU A 107 11.94 5.86 0.48
N HIS A 108 11.57 4.81 -0.25
CA HIS A 108 12.50 3.77 -0.66
C HIS A 108 13.58 4.29 -1.61
N ASP A 109 13.21 5.23 -2.49
CA ASP A 109 14.10 5.84 -3.47
C ASP A 109 14.73 7.15 -2.96
N LEU A 110 14.45 7.52 -1.69
CA LEU A 110 14.92 8.74 -1.06
C LEU A 110 16.45 8.77 -0.93
N HIS A 111 17.05 9.84 -1.44
CA HIS A 111 18.49 10.06 -1.40
C HIS A 111 18.84 11.51 -1.02
N ALA A 112 20.11 11.75 -0.67
CA ALA A 112 20.58 13.07 -0.22
C ALA A 112 20.25 14.20 -1.22
N GLY A 113 20.34 13.93 -2.52
CA GLY A 113 19.96 14.89 -3.58
C GLY A 113 18.49 15.32 -3.60
N ASN A 114 17.59 14.65 -2.87
CA ASN A 114 16.21 15.12 -2.72
C ASN A 114 16.06 16.24 -1.66
N LEU A 115 17.08 16.44 -0.83
CA LEU A 115 17.10 17.43 0.25
C LEU A 115 17.93 18.65 -0.17
N TYR A 116 17.35 19.84 -0.05
CA TYR A 116 18.07 21.09 -0.27
C TYR A 116 17.59 22.16 0.71
N TYR A 117 18.35 23.25 0.79
CA TYR A 117 17.96 24.43 1.55
C TYR A 117 17.34 25.45 0.60
N TRP A 118 16.20 26.00 0.96
CA TRP A 118 15.51 27.02 0.19
C TRP A 118 14.77 27.96 1.15
N ASP A 119 14.95 29.27 0.97
CA ASP A 119 14.25 30.32 1.70
C ASP A 119 14.12 30.07 3.22
N GLY A 120 15.26 29.92 3.89
CA GLY A 120 15.30 29.75 5.34
C GLY A 120 14.91 28.35 5.86
N GLY A 121 14.61 27.39 4.98
CA GLY A 121 14.13 26.07 5.39
C GLY A 121 14.77 24.91 4.62
N ARG A 122 14.70 23.71 5.19
CA ARG A 122 15.02 22.46 4.50
C ARG A 122 13.80 21.99 3.73
N VAL A 123 13.99 21.73 2.44
CA VAL A 123 12.94 21.27 1.52
C VAL A 123 13.29 19.87 1.04
N LEU A 124 12.27 19.02 1.00
CA LEU A 124 12.33 17.70 0.40
C LEU A 124 11.50 17.69 -0.89
N THR A 125 12.11 17.28 -2.00
CA THR A 125 11.41 17.09 -3.28
C THR A 125 11.20 15.62 -3.59
N GLN A 126 9.94 15.27 -3.76
CA GLN A 126 9.48 13.95 -4.20
C GLN A 126 9.45 13.87 -5.72
N THR A 127 10.01 12.80 -6.29
CA THR A 127 9.99 12.58 -7.73
C THR A 127 8.67 11.89 -8.13
N LYS A 128 7.66 12.64 -8.57
CA LYS A 128 6.56 12.04 -9.35
C LYS A 128 6.93 12.06 -10.83
N THR A 129 6.49 11.05 -11.56
CA THR A 129 6.79 10.75 -12.98
C THR A 129 6.59 11.88 -14.00
N ARG A 130 6.06 13.05 -13.62
CA ARG A 130 5.95 14.26 -14.48
C ARG A 130 6.09 15.62 -13.78
N THR A 131 6.12 15.70 -12.44
CA THR A 131 6.20 16.98 -11.71
C THR A 131 6.72 16.75 -10.28
N GLY A 132 7.82 17.39 -9.90
CA GLY A 132 8.33 17.31 -8.52
C GLY A 132 7.38 17.99 -7.53
N VAL A 133 7.17 17.38 -6.37
CA VAL A 133 6.44 18.00 -5.26
C VAL A 133 7.41 18.29 -4.14
N SER A 134 7.54 19.56 -3.78
CA SER A 134 8.46 20.03 -2.74
C SER A 134 7.70 20.33 -1.45
N VAL A 135 8.23 19.87 -0.32
CA VAL A 135 7.64 20.06 1.01
C VAL A 135 8.71 20.57 1.96
N TYR A 136 8.41 21.63 2.72
CA TYR A 136 9.27 22.08 3.81
C TYR A 136 9.23 21.08 4.95
N LEU A 137 10.39 20.68 5.45
CA LEU A 137 10.51 19.76 6.56
C LEU A 137 10.31 20.48 7.88
N THR A 138 9.45 19.90 8.72
CA THR A 138 9.21 20.37 10.08
C THR A 138 10.41 20.03 10.99
N PRO A 139 10.59 20.73 12.12
CA PRO A 139 11.67 20.41 13.06
C PRO A 139 11.68 18.93 13.52
N PRO A 140 10.53 18.28 13.82
CA PRO A 140 10.50 16.85 14.13
C PRO A 140 11.00 15.96 12.98
N ALA A 141 10.66 16.29 11.72
CA ALA A 141 11.16 15.54 10.56
C ALA A 141 12.67 15.69 10.39
N LEU A 142 13.21 16.89 10.63
CA LEU A 142 14.65 17.16 10.60
C LEU A 142 15.40 16.41 11.70
N ALA A 143 14.83 16.33 12.90
CA ALA A 143 15.41 15.57 14.01
C ALA A 143 15.51 14.07 13.67
N LEU A 144 14.52 13.52 12.96
CA LEU A 144 14.57 12.14 12.49
C LEU A 144 15.69 11.92 11.47
N LEU A 145 15.87 12.82 10.50
CA LEU A 145 17.00 12.73 9.55
C LEU A 145 18.35 12.83 10.27
N ALA A 146 18.48 13.81 11.17
CA ALA A 146 19.72 14.04 11.92
C ALA A 146 20.14 12.82 12.75
N LYS A 147 19.18 12.06 13.29
CA LYS A 147 19.42 10.82 14.05
C LYS A 147 20.18 9.75 13.25
N TYR A 148 20.04 9.73 11.92
CA TYR A 148 20.58 8.66 11.08
C TYR A 148 21.80 9.06 10.23
N THR A 149 22.15 10.35 10.16
CA THR A 149 23.20 10.91 9.29
C THR A 149 24.50 10.12 9.27
N ASP A 150 24.99 9.66 10.43
CA ASP A 150 26.30 9.00 10.55
C ASP A 150 26.20 7.48 10.72
N THR A 151 24.99 6.93 10.69
CA THR A 151 24.74 5.52 11.04
C THR A 151 24.42 4.64 9.84
N GLN A 152 23.98 5.23 8.72
CA GLN A 152 23.57 4.50 7.52
C GLN A 152 23.93 5.25 6.25
N SER A 153 24.09 4.51 5.15
CA SER A 153 24.33 5.09 3.81
C SER A 153 23.09 5.75 3.21
N ARG A 154 21.90 5.46 3.74
CA ARG A 154 20.62 6.06 3.36
C ARG A 154 20.21 7.10 4.40
N LEU A 155 19.40 8.06 3.97
CA LEU A 155 18.86 9.11 4.84
C LEU A 155 17.99 8.54 5.99
N LEU A 156 17.31 7.42 5.74
CA LEU A 156 16.48 6.72 6.71
C LEU A 156 16.59 5.21 6.53
N PRO A 157 16.36 4.42 7.59
CA PRO A 157 16.30 2.96 7.50
C PRO A 157 15.05 2.53 6.73
N VAL A 158 15.24 1.86 5.60
CA VAL A 158 14.14 1.32 4.79
C VAL A 158 14.26 -0.19 4.70
N MET A 159 13.17 -0.90 5.06
CA MET A 159 13.04 -2.34 4.88
C MET A 159 12.09 -2.64 3.73
N ALA A 160 12.07 -3.88 3.25
CA ALA A 160 11.07 -4.30 2.26
C ALA A 160 9.64 -3.99 2.74
N ASN A 161 8.79 -3.55 1.81
CA ASN A 161 7.42 -3.09 2.10
C ASN A 161 6.62 -4.08 2.97
N ALA A 162 6.68 -5.38 2.63
CA ALA A 162 6.00 -6.43 3.37
C ALA A 162 6.49 -6.56 4.84
N VAL A 163 7.79 -6.31 5.09
CA VAL A 163 8.38 -6.33 6.42
C VAL A 163 7.97 -5.07 7.19
N MET A 164 8.05 -3.89 6.57
CA MET A 164 7.58 -2.64 7.18
C MET A 164 6.12 -2.75 7.62
N ASN A 165 5.23 -3.23 6.75
CA ASN A 165 3.80 -3.41 7.08
C ASN A 165 3.58 -4.37 8.26
N ARG A 166 4.36 -5.44 8.35
CA ARG A 166 4.29 -6.37 9.48
C ARG A 166 4.72 -5.70 10.79
N TYR A 167 5.78 -4.89 10.73
CA TYR A 167 6.29 -4.17 11.90
C TYR A 167 5.37 -3.02 12.31
N LEU A 168 4.76 -2.29 11.36
CA LEU A 168 3.76 -1.26 11.65
C LEU A 168 2.56 -1.82 12.41
N LYS A 169 2.05 -3.00 12.04
CA LYS A 169 1.00 -3.69 12.80
C LYS A 169 1.44 -4.06 14.23
N ARG A 170 2.74 -4.29 14.46
CA ARG A 170 3.27 -4.55 15.80
C ARG A 170 3.47 -3.27 16.59
N ILE A 171 3.93 -2.21 15.93
CA ILE A 171 4.10 -0.87 16.49
C ILE A 171 2.74 -0.35 16.95
N ALA A 172 1.71 -0.37 16.10
CA ALA A 172 0.35 0.08 16.46
C ALA A 172 -0.17 -0.60 17.75
N ARG A 173 0.04 -1.93 17.87
CA ARG A 173 -0.31 -2.69 19.08
C ARG A 173 0.47 -2.23 20.32
N LEU A 174 1.78 -2.03 20.20
CA LEU A 174 2.64 -1.59 21.31
C LEU A 174 2.39 -0.12 21.71
N SER A 175 2.08 0.72 20.73
CA SER A 175 1.72 2.13 20.91
C SER A 175 0.30 2.33 21.43
N LYS A 176 -0.46 1.23 21.65
CA LYS A 176 -1.84 1.25 22.16
C LYS A 176 -2.78 2.09 21.31
N VAL A 177 -2.61 2.06 19.98
CA VAL A 177 -3.57 2.65 19.04
C VAL A 177 -4.83 1.79 19.05
N LYS A 178 -5.88 2.26 19.72
CA LYS A 178 -7.08 1.46 20.06
C LYS A 178 -8.29 1.71 19.18
N ARG A 179 -8.29 2.74 18.32
CA ARG A 179 -9.44 3.03 17.46
C ARG A 179 -9.70 1.80 16.57
N PRO A 180 -10.91 1.23 16.57
CA PRO A 180 -11.21 0.11 15.69
C PRO A 180 -11.26 0.57 14.23
N VAL A 181 -11.05 -0.36 13.32
CA VAL A 181 -11.31 -0.23 11.89
C VAL A 181 -12.26 -1.34 11.49
N GLU A 182 -13.23 -1.03 10.64
CA GLU A 182 -14.07 -2.04 10.02
C GLU A 182 -13.25 -2.77 8.96
N VAL A 183 -12.96 -4.04 9.22
CA VAL A 183 -12.36 -4.92 8.22
C VAL A 183 -13.49 -5.75 7.61
N VAL A 184 -13.56 -5.65 6.28
CA VAL A 184 -14.43 -6.46 5.45
C VAL A 184 -13.61 -7.68 5.01
N GLU A 185 -13.92 -8.85 5.56
CA GLU A 185 -13.29 -10.11 5.18
C GLU A 185 -14.31 -10.98 4.42
N THR A 186 -13.95 -11.44 3.24
CA THR A 186 -14.74 -12.44 2.52
C THR A 186 -14.25 -13.83 2.96
N MET A 187 -15.06 -14.56 3.74
CA MET A 187 -14.79 -15.95 4.11
C MET A 187 -15.82 -16.87 3.47
N ALA A 188 -15.36 -17.87 2.70
CA ALA A 188 -16.22 -18.85 2.04
C ALA A 188 -17.37 -18.24 1.21
N GLY A 189 -17.13 -17.11 0.55
CA GLY A 189 -18.13 -16.42 -0.28
C GLY A 189 -19.12 -15.53 0.49
N GLN A 190 -19.00 -15.43 1.82
CA GLN A 190 -19.76 -14.48 2.64
C GLN A 190 -18.90 -13.29 3.05
N VAL A 191 -19.43 -12.09 2.85
CA VAL A 191 -18.80 -10.84 3.30
C VAL A 191 -19.12 -10.66 4.79
N MET A 192 -18.10 -10.77 5.65
CA MET A 192 -18.21 -10.49 7.07
C MET A 192 -17.57 -9.14 7.38
N LYS A 193 -18.30 -8.30 8.10
CA LYS A 193 -17.81 -7.03 8.64
C LYS A 193 -17.43 -7.25 10.09
N ARG A 194 -16.17 -6.99 10.44
CA ARG A 194 -15.69 -7.09 11.83
C ARG A 194 -14.94 -5.83 12.21
N ALA A 195 -15.26 -5.28 13.38
CA ALA A 195 -14.42 -4.29 14.03
C ALA A 195 -13.18 -4.96 14.61
N VAL A 196 -12.00 -4.59 14.11
CA VAL A 196 -10.71 -5.01 14.67
C VAL A 196 -9.91 -3.80 15.13
N PRO A 197 -9.03 -3.94 16.14
CA PRO A 197 -8.06 -2.89 16.44
C PRO A 197 -7.19 -2.60 15.20
N LYS A 198 -6.80 -1.34 15.04
CA LYS A 198 -5.87 -0.90 13.99
C LYS A 198 -4.53 -1.64 13.94
#